data_AF-A0A6P0AYX4-F1
#
_entry.id   AF-A0A6P0AYX4-F1
#
_cell.length_a   1.000
_cell.length_b   1.000
_cell.length_c   1.000
_cell.angle_alpha   90.00
_cell.angle_beta   90.00
_cell.angle_gamma   90.00
#
_symmetry.space_group_name_H-M   'P 1'
#
loop_
_entity.id
_entity.type
_entity.pdbx_description
1 polymer ?
#
loop_
_entity_poly.entity_id
_entity_poly.type
_entity_poly.pdbx_seq_one_letter_code
_entity_poly.pdbx_strand_id
1 'polypeptide(L)' 'MLSPFERTCLHWISRGWTVADIALIEGKDTAEIQACVERAVISLNAESLEQALEKAKLTRSD' A
#
# COMPACT_ATOMS: atom_id res chain seq x y z
N MET A 1 -11.33 -6.28 -0.81
CA MET A 1 -11.41 -5.30 0.29
C MET A 1 -10.07 -5.30 0.99
N LEU A 2 -9.39 -4.15 1.06
CA LEU A 2 -8.04 -4.08 1.63
C LEU A 2 -8.09 -4.17 3.16
N SER A 3 -7.11 -4.84 3.75
CA SER A 3 -6.89 -4.79 5.19
C SER A 3 -6.50 -3.36 5.63
N PRO A 4 -6.73 -2.99 6.90
CA PRO A 4 -6.31 -1.68 7.41
C PRO A 4 -4.83 -1.40 7.18
N PHE A 5 -3.99 -2.43 7.34
CA PHE A 5 -2.55 -2.33 7.16
C PHE A 5 -2.15 -2.07 5.70
N GLU A 6 -2.76 -2.78 4.75
CA GLU A 6 -2.55 -2.55 3.31
C GLU A 6 -2.97 -1.13 2.88
N ARG A 7 -4.10 -0.64 3.40
CA ARG A 7 -4.55 0.74 3.14
C ARG A 7 -3.55 1.75 3.68
N THR A 8 -3.03 1.53 4.89
CA THR A 8 -2.02 2.40 5.50
C THR A 8 -0.75 2.40 4.65
N CYS A 9 -0.23 1.24 4.25
CA CYS A 9 0.97 1.15 3.40
C CYS A 9 0.79 1.92 2.08
N LEU A 10 -0.31 1.69 1.36
CA LEU A 10 -0.63 2.44 0.14
C LEU A 10 -0.78 3.95 0.41
N HIS A 11 -1.34 4.34 1.55
CA HIS A 11 -1.48 5.75 1.91
C HIS A 11 -0.12 6.44 2.12
N TRP A 12 0.82 5.82 2.84
CA TRP A 12 2.18 6.35 3.00
C TRP A 12 2.90 6.46 1.65
N ILE A 13 2.83 5.42 0.81
CA ILE A 13 3.42 5.42 -0.53
C ILE A 13 2.81 6.53 -1.39
N SER A 14 1.50 6.75 -1.32
CA SER A 14 0.83 7.84 -2.06
C SER A 14 1.34 9.24 -1.69
N ARG A 15 1.94 9.38 -0.50
CA ARG A 15 2.53 10.63 0.00
C ARG A 15 4.04 10.73 -0.28
N GLY A 16 4.61 9.78 -1.02
CA GLY A 16 6.02 9.75 -1.40
C GLY A 16 6.95 9.02 -0.43
N TRP A 17 6.42 8.27 0.53
CA TRP A 17 7.23 7.46 1.44
C TRP A 17 7.67 6.16 0.77
N THR A 18 8.91 5.73 1.05
CA THR A 18 9.41 4.47 0.51
C THR A 18 9.00 3.28 1.40
N VAL A 19 9.06 2.07 0.84
CA VAL A 19 8.87 0.81 1.58
C VAL A 19 9.83 0.73 2.78
N ALA A 20 11.05 1.25 2.63
CA ALA A 20 12.04 1.29 3.70
C ALA A 20 11.65 2.23 4.85
N ASP A 21 11.13 3.41 4.53
CA ASP A 21 10.67 4.35 5.56
C ASP A 21 9.47 3.80 6.31
N ILE A 22 8.52 3.17 5.60
CA ILE A 22 7.34 2.55 6.20
C ILE A 22 7.74 1.38 7.10
N ALA A 23 8.69 0.55 6.66
CA ALA A 23 9.23 -0.55 7.45
C ALA A 23 9.84 -0.05 8.77
N LEU A 24 10.58 1.07 8.71
CA LEU A 24 11.15 1.72 9.89
C LEU A 24 10.08 2.25 10.85
N ILE A 25 9.00 2.85 10.34
CA ILE A 25 7.88 3.39 11.15
C ILE A 25 7.08 2.28 11.81
N GLU A 26 6.75 1.24 11.04
CA GLU A 26 5.92 0.12 11.50
C GLU A 26 6.72 -0.90 12.33
N GLY A 27 8.06 -0.76 12.39
CA GLY A 27 8.95 -1.70 13.07
C GLY A 27 8.95 -3.09 12.43
N LYS A 28 8.81 -3.15 11.10
CA LYS A 28 8.70 -4.37 10.31
C LYS A 28 9.84 -4.51 9.32
N ASP A 29 9.98 -5.70 8.75
CA ASP A 29 10.93 -5.89 7.65
C ASP A 29 10.41 -5.25 6.36
N THR A 30 11.34 -4.75 5.55
CA THR A 30 11.04 -4.21 4.21
C THR A 30 10.35 -5.24 3.32
N ALA A 31 10.70 -6.52 3.47
CA ALA A 31 10.04 -7.62 2.77
C ALA A 31 8.57 -7.79 3.17
N GLU A 32 8.23 -7.55 4.43
CA GLU A 32 6.83 -7.61 4.90
C GLU A 32 6.00 -6.45 4.33
N ILE A 33 6.58 -5.24 4.31
CA ILE A 33 5.92 -4.08 3.70
C ILE A 33 5.75 -4.29 2.20
N GLN A 34 6.78 -4.79 1.51
CA GLN A 34 6.72 -5.10 0.08
C GLN A 34 5.60 -6.12 -0.22
N ALA A 35 5.56 -7.22 0.54
CA ALA A 35 4.51 -8.24 0.39
C ALA A 35 3.12 -7.70 0.72
N CYS A 36 3.01 -6.73 1.63
CA CYS A 36 1.75 -6.05 1.93
C CYS A 36 1.29 -5.18 0.75
N VAL A 37 2.20 -4.43 0.14
CA VAL A 37 1.91 -3.59 -1.02
C VAL A 37 1.51 -4.44 -2.22
N GLU A 38 2.22 -5.54 -2.49
CA GLU A 38 1.88 -6.47 -3.57
C GLU A 38 0.50 -7.11 -3.37
N ARG A 39 0.19 -7.56 -2.16
CA ARG A 39 -1.16 -8.05 -1.83
C ARG A 39 -2.23 -6.98 -2.03
N ALA A 40 -1.92 -5.73 -1.73
CA ALA A 40 -2.83 -4.61 -1.95
C ALA A 40 -3.07 -4.36 -3.45
N VAL A 41 -2.03 -4.42 -4.28
CA VAL A 41 -2.12 -4.32 -5.74
C VAL A 41 -3.02 -5.43 -6.30
N ILE A 42 -2.80 -6.68 -5.89
CA ILE A 42 -3.61 -7.83 -6.29
C ILE A 42 -5.07 -7.66 -5.83
N SER A 43 -5.27 -7.23 -4.58
CA SER A 43 -6.61 -7.04 -4.00
C SER A 43 -7.41 -5.90 -4.65
N LEU A 44 -6.72 -4.92 -5.24
CA LEU A 44 -7.31 -3.85 -6.04
C LEU A 44 -7.44 -4.20 -7.52
N ASN A 45 -7.01 -5.42 -7.90
CA ASN A 45 -6.94 -5.88 -9.27
C ASN A 45 -6.21 -4.86 -10.16
N ALA A 46 -5.06 -4.38 -9.69
CA ALA A 46 -4.21 -3.41 -10.37
C ALA A 46 -2.99 -4.12 -10.99
N GLU A 47 -2.51 -3.61 -12.11
CA GLU A 47 -1.33 -4.15 -12.81
C GLU A 47 -0.03 -3.48 -12.34
N SER A 48 -0.14 -2.30 -11.74
CA SER A 48 0.99 -1.57 -11.17
C SER A 48 0.66 -0.94 -9.82
N LEU A 49 1.71 -0.57 -9.09
CA LEU A 49 1.59 0.18 -7.85
C LEU A 49 0.88 1.53 -8.09
N GLU A 50 1.20 2.28 -9.15
CA GLU A 50 0.48 3.53 -9.42
C GLU A 50 -1.02 3.29 -9.67
N GLN A 51 -1.38 2.26 -10.44
CA GLN A 51 -2.79 1.90 -10.63
C GLN A 51 -3.47 1.53 -9.31
N ALA A 52 -2.78 0.80 -8.43
CA ALA A 52 -3.30 0.47 -7.11
C ALA A 52 -3.51 1.72 -6.25
N LEU A 53 -2.58 2.68 -6.30
CA LEU A 53 -2.72 3.95 -5.58
C LEU A 53 -3.92 4.77 -6.08
N GLU A 54 -4.10 4.84 -7.40
CA GLU A 54 -5.28 5.51 -7.99
C GLU A 54 -6.59 4.83 -7.59
N LYS A 55 -6.65 3.49 -7.67
CA LYS A 55 -7.82 2.74 -7.21
C LYS A 55 -8.07 2.90 -5.71
N ALA A 56 -7.01 2.90 -4.88
CA ALA A 56 -7.12 3.11 -3.44
C ALA A 56 -7.68 4.50 -3.09
N LYS A 57 -7.29 5.55 -3.83
CA LYS A 57 -7.85 6.90 -3.69
C LYS A 57 -9.35 6.92 -4.00
N LEU A 58 -9.77 6.24 -5.06
CA LEU A 58 -11.18 6.13 -5.46
C LEU A 58 -12.03 5.39 -4.42
N THR A 59 -11.48 4.35 -3.77
CA THR A 59 -12.18 3.60 -2.71
C THR A 59 -12.32 4.35 -1.38
N ARG A 60 -11.81 5.59 -1.26
CA ARG A 60 -12.00 6.45 -0.09
C ARG A 60 -13.27 7.30 -0.17
N SER A 61 -13.98 7.23 -1.29
CA SER A 61 -15.28 7.88 -1.50
C SER A 61 -16.43 6.90 -1.23
N ASP A 62 -16.62 6.53 0.04
CA ASP A 62 -17.83 5.94 0.63
C ASP A 62 -17.80 6.21 2.14
#